data_AF-A0A3D5RZ28-F1
#
_entry.id   AF-A0A3D5RZ28-F1
#
_cell.length_a   1.000
_cell.length_b   1.000
_cell.length_c   1.000
_cell.angle_alpha   90.00
_cell.angle_beta   90.00
_cell.angle_gamma   90.00
#
_symmetry.space_group_name_H-M   'P 1'
#
loop_
_entity.id
_entity.type
_entity.pdbx_description
1 polymer ?
#
loop_
_entity_poly.entity_id
_entity_poly.type
_entity_poly.pdbx_seq_one_letter_code
_entity_poly.pdbx_strand_id
1 'polypeptide(L)'
;ATDPDQFKQIKYKLQLLQGIGYDTTPRTQGWYFNKLGQFMERADKTSRILDVKYHVLLPSVEEVGSPLDFLHWNALLKSVSGFNAYKKLYGKIDPSNIVEYLVLNAYFPRSIFYCLTEAEKCLHEISDAKRGYSNPAEKAIGTLRSVLEYADINDVFKYGLHEYLDQLQRRINDISTAVYEQYFKIRPNFAAQAQDQ
;
A
#
# COMPACT_ATOMS: atom_id res chain seq x y z
N ALA A 1 17.12 -15.15 21.10
CA ALA A 1 16.09 -14.12 21.32
C ALA A 1 16.66 -12.79 20.81
N THR A 2 16.00 -12.15 19.86
CA THR A 2 16.43 -10.84 19.34
C THR A 2 16.30 -9.80 20.44
N ASP A 3 17.36 -9.06 20.72
CA ASP A 3 17.36 -8.01 21.75
C ASP A 3 16.30 -6.95 21.40
N PRO A 4 15.30 -6.70 22.28
CA PRO A 4 14.27 -5.68 22.05
C PRO A 4 14.83 -4.29 21.75
N ASP A 5 16.06 -4.00 22.20
CA ASP A 5 16.73 -2.73 21.93
C ASP A 5 17.21 -2.64 20.48
N GLN A 6 17.67 -3.75 19.88
CA GLN A 6 18.07 -3.79 18.47
C GLN A 6 16.93 -3.42 17.52
N PHE A 7 15.71 -3.92 17.76
CA PHE A 7 14.55 -3.57 16.92
C PHE A 7 14.23 -2.08 17.01
N LYS A 8 14.28 -1.49 18.21
CA LYS A 8 14.06 -0.05 18.41
C LYS A 8 15.12 0.78 17.68
N GLN A 9 16.39 0.38 17.77
CA GLN A 9 17.48 1.05 17.07
C GLN A 9 17.33 0.98 15.55
N ILE A 10 16.96 -0.18 15.00
CA ILE A 10 16.70 -0.33 13.55
C ILE A 10 15.56 0.59 13.13
N LYS A 11 14.45 0.59 13.88
CA LYS A 11 13.30 1.47 13.60
C LYS A 11 13.70 2.94 13.61
N TYR A 12 14.47 3.37 14.61
CA TYR A 12 14.95 4.75 14.71
C TYR A 12 15.84 5.13 13.52
N LYS A 13 16.78 4.26 13.13
CA LYS A 13 17.65 4.49 11.96
C LYS A 13 16.85 4.61 10.66
N LEU A 14 15.83 3.77 10.46
CA LEU A 14 14.95 3.86 9.29
C LEU A 14 14.13 5.17 9.28
N GLN A 15 13.64 5.61 10.44
CA GLN A 15 12.94 6.88 10.58
C GLN A 15 13.86 8.07 10.29
N LEU A 16 15.10 8.02 10.77
CA LEU A 16 16.12 9.03 10.49
C LEU A 16 16.46 9.09 9.00
N LEU A 17 16.67 7.93 8.36
CA LEU A 17 16.94 7.84 6.92
C LEU A 17 15.78 8.44 6.10
N GLN A 18 14.53 8.13 6.47
CA GLN A 18 13.36 8.73 5.81
C GLN A 18 13.31 10.26 6.00
N GLY A 19 13.63 10.77 7.20
CA GLY A 19 13.66 12.21 7.48
C GLY A 19 14.75 12.93 6.68
N ILE A 20 15.99 12.46 6.74
CA ILE A 20 17.12 13.03 5.98
C ILE A 20 16.84 12.97 4.48
N GLY A 21 16.36 11.83 3.99
CA GLY A 21 16.00 11.66 2.58
C GLY A 21 14.91 12.65 2.16
N TYR A 22 13.91 12.87 3.00
CA TYR A 22 12.88 13.87 2.77
C TYR A 22 13.43 15.29 2.74
N ASP A 23 14.31 15.68 3.66
CA ASP A 23 14.78 17.07 3.72
C ASP A 23 15.81 17.39 2.62
N THR A 24 16.65 16.43 2.25
CA THR A 24 17.85 16.69 1.42
C THR A 24 17.74 16.29 -0.05
N THR A 25 16.85 15.36 -0.42
CA THR A 25 16.79 14.84 -1.81
C THR A 25 16.07 15.80 -2.75
N PRO A 26 16.62 16.21 -3.90
CA PRO A 26 15.89 17.02 -4.89
C PRO A 26 14.59 16.37 -5.36
N ARG A 27 13.53 17.17 -5.58
CA ARG A 27 12.18 16.69 -5.97
C ARG A 27 12.10 16.44 -7.48
N THR A 28 12.98 15.57 -7.95
CA THR A 28 13.08 15.15 -9.36
C THR A 28 12.56 13.72 -9.52
N GLN A 29 12.62 13.17 -10.74
CA GLN A 29 12.13 11.81 -11.03
C GLN A 29 12.66 10.75 -10.05
N GLY A 30 13.92 10.82 -9.63
CA GLY A 30 14.49 9.86 -8.66
C GLY A 30 13.77 9.87 -7.30
N TRP A 31 13.37 11.05 -6.82
CA TRP A 31 12.56 11.19 -5.61
C TRP A 31 11.18 10.53 -5.78
N TYR A 32 10.52 10.78 -6.91
CA TYR A 32 9.20 10.23 -7.19
C TYR A 32 9.23 8.72 -7.43
N PHE A 33 10.28 8.16 -8.04
CA PHE A 33 10.46 6.71 -8.10
C PHE A 33 10.60 6.09 -6.70
N ASN A 34 11.37 6.73 -5.81
CA ASN A 34 11.50 6.27 -4.43
C ASN A 34 10.15 6.30 -3.70
N LYS A 35 9.39 7.39 -3.86
CA LYS A 35 8.05 7.52 -3.25
C LYS A 35 7.04 6.54 -3.82
N LEU A 36 7.02 6.36 -5.13
CA LEU A 36 6.20 5.35 -5.81
C LEU A 36 6.42 3.97 -5.20
N GLY A 37 7.68 3.53 -5.10
CA GLY A 37 8.02 2.24 -4.49
C GLY A 37 7.52 2.12 -3.05
N GLN A 38 7.73 3.17 -2.23
CA GLN A 38 7.25 3.18 -0.84
C GLN A 38 5.73 3.05 -0.74
N PHE A 39 4.97 3.77 -1.57
CA PHE A 39 3.51 3.72 -1.53
C PHE A 39 2.97 2.39 -2.05
N MET A 40 3.53 1.86 -3.14
CA MET A 40 3.18 0.54 -3.68
C MET A 40 3.42 -0.57 -2.64
N GLU A 41 4.60 -0.58 -2.00
CA GLU A 41 4.92 -1.54 -0.95
C GLU A 41 3.96 -1.41 0.24
N ARG A 42 3.66 -0.18 0.68
CA ARG A 42 2.72 0.02 1.80
C ARG A 42 1.32 -0.50 1.49
N ALA A 43 0.79 -0.24 0.29
CA ALA A 43 -0.50 -0.76 -0.13
C ALA A 43 -0.51 -2.31 -0.12
N ASP A 44 0.53 -2.91 -0.69
CA ASP A 44 0.78 -4.35 -0.76
C ASP A 44 0.88 -5.03 0.62
N LYS A 45 1.59 -4.40 1.56
CA LYS A 45 1.75 -4.91 2.92
C LYS A 45 0.50 -4.70 3.77
N THR A 46 -0.20 -3.57 3.64
CA THR A 46 -1.45 -3.35 4.37
C THR A 46 -2.50 -4.38 3.96
N SER A 47 -2.64 -4.68 2.66
CA SER A 47 -3.57 -5.72 2.19
C SER A 47 -3.23 -7.10 2.75
N ARG A 48 -1.95 -7.49 2.75
CA ARG A 48 -1.51 -8.77 3.35
C ARG A 48 -1.70 -8.83 4.87
N ILE A 49 -1.42 -7.75 5.59
CA ILE A 49 -1.64 -7.70 7.04
C ILE A 49 -3.13 -7.89 7.37
N LEU A 50 -4.00 -7.29 6.55
CA LEU A 50 -5.44 -7.45 6.69
C LEU A 50 -5.90 -8.86 6.31
N ASP A 51 -5.32 -9.44 5.27
CA ASP A 51 -5.65 -10.78 4.78
C ASP A 51 -5.22 -11.90 5.75
N VAL A 52 -4.06 -11.76 6.39
CA VAL A 52 -3.60 -12.69 7.44
C VAL A 52 -4.59 -12.73 8.61
N LYS A 53 -5.25 -11.62 8.94
CA LYS A 53 -6.27 -11.59 10.00
C LYS A 53 -7.51 -12.41 9.60
N TYR A 54 -7.87 -12.46 8.32
CA TYR A 54 -8.95 -13.32 7.83
C TYR A 54 -8.61 -14.80 8.02
N HIS A 55 -7.39 -15.23 7.66
CA HIS A 55 -7.00 -16.66 7.73
C HIS A 55 -6.62 -17.17 9.12
N VAL A 56 -5.99 -16.34 9.96
CA VAL A 56 -5.46 -16.80 11.26
C VAL A 56 -6.55 -16.81 12.33
N LEU A 57 -7.65 -16.06 12.14
CA LEU A 57 -8.55 -15.71 13.24
C LEU A 57 -10.00 -15.57 12.82
N LEU A 58 -10.47 -16.18 11.72
CA LEU A 58 -11.91 -16.37 11.55
C LEU A 58 -12.38 -17.18 12.75
N PRO A 59 -13.01 -16.54 13.75
CA PRO A 59 -13.64 -17.29 14.80
C PRO A 59 -14.84 -17.98 14.14
N SER A 60 -15.42 -19.02 14.73
CA SER A 60 -16.81 -19.31 14.39
C SER A 60 -17.61 -18.00 14.57
N VAL A 61 -18.74 -17.83 13.88
CA VAL A 61 -19.59 -16.63 14.01
C VAL A 61 -19.87 -16.28 15.49
N GLU A 62 -19.74 -17.27 16.39
CA GLU A 62 -19.86 -17.18 17.84
C GLU A 62 -18.72 -16.43 18.56
N GLU A 63 -17.49 -16.32 18.04
CA GLU A 63 -16.39 -15.60 18.71
C GLU A 63 -16.08 -14.20 18.14
N VAL A 64 -16.87 -13.72 17.17
CA VAL A 64 -16.85 -12.32 16.72
C VAL A 64 -17.22 -11.41 17.89
N GLY A 65 -16.35 -10.44 18.20
CA GLY A 65 -16.52 -9.58 19.38
C GLY A 65 -16.05 -10.21 20.71
N SER A 66 -15.33 -11.33 20.66
CA SER A 66 -14.64 -11.86 21.84
C SER A 66 -13.47 -10.95 22.28
N PRO A 67 -13.05 -10.98 23.57
CA PRO A 67 -11.86 -10.25 24.04
C PRO A 67 -10.58 -10.57 23.25
N LEU A 68 -10.48 -11.80 22.75
CA LEU A 68 -9.36 -12.24 21.92
C LEU A 68 -9.41 -11.58 20.54
N ASP A 69 -10.59 -11.49 19.92
CA ASP A 69 -10.77 -10.78 18.64
C ASP A 69 -10.40 -9.29 18.77
N PHE A 70 -10.84 -8.64 19.85
CA PHE A 70 -10.44 -7.26 20.17
C PHE A 70 -8.93 -7.08 20.31
N LEU A 71 -8.24 -8.02 20.99
CA LEU A 71 -6.79 -7.98 21.14
C LEU A 71 -6.08 -8.06 19.78
N HIS A 72 -6.59 -8.88 18.88
CA HIS A 72 -6.03 -9.05 17.54
C HIS A 72 -6.25 -7.84 16.64
N TRP A 73 -7.43 -7.24 16.63
CA TRP A 73 -7.68 -5.98 15.91
C TRP A 73 -6.81 -4.83 16.45
N ASN A 74 -6.60 -4.77 17.76
CA ASN A 74 -5.67 -3.83 18.37
C ASN A 74 -4.23 -4.07 17.93
N ALA A 75 -3.79 -5.32 17.90
CA ALA A 75 -2.45 -5.68 17.44
C ALA A 75 -2.25 -5.30 15.97
N LEU A 76 -3.23 -5.60 15.11
CA LEU A 76 -3.22 -5.24 13.69
C LEU A 76 -3.08 -3.73 13.50
N LEU A 77 -3.92 -2.93 14.17
CA LEU A 77 -3.86 -1.47 14.11
C LEU A 77 -2.51 -0.93 14.63
N LYS A 78 -1.91 -1.55 15.65
CA LYS A 78 -0.58 -1.16 16.15
C LYS A 78 0.53 -1.50 15.15
N SER A 79 0.45 -2.65 14.47
CA SER A 79 1.42 -3.06 13.43
C SER A 79 1.46 -2.09 12.27
N VAL A 80 0.30 -1.54 11.88
CA VAL A 80 0.21 -0.48 10.87
C VAL A 80 0.39 0.93 11.43
N SER A 81 0.71 1.09 12.72
CA SER A 81 0.81 2.39 13.41
C SER A 81 -0.46 3.26 13.28
N GLY A 82 -1.61 2.63 13.07
CA GLY A 82 -2.91 3.28 12.85
C GLY A 82 -3.79 3.39 14.09
N PHE A 83 -3.46 2.69 15.18
CA PHE A 83 -4.33 2.58 16.36
C PHE A 83 -4.84 3.92 16.92
N ASN A 84 -3.95 4.88 17.15
CA ASN A 84 -4.35 6.17 17.75
C ASN A 84 -5.21 7.01 16.79
N ALA A 85 -4.87 7.01 15.50
CA ALA A 85 -5.62 7.74 14.47
C ALA A 85 -7.02 7.12 14.26
N TYR A 86 -7.10 5.80 14.19
CA TYR A 86 -8.36 5.06 14.16
C TYR A 86 -9.23 5.38 15.37
N LYS A 87 -8.67 5.28 16.59
CA LYS A 87 -9.43 5.54 17.82
C LYS A 87 -9.97 6.97 17.89
N LYS A 88 -9.24 7.94 17.34
CA LYS A 88 -9.70 9.34 17.24
C LYS A 88 -10.90 9.50 16.29
N LEU A 89 -10.95 8.73 15.21
CA LEU A 89 -12.01 8.81 14.21
C LEU A 89 -13.26 8.00 14.58
N TYR A 90 -13.08 6.76 15.04
CA TYR A 90 -14.17 5.79 15.22
C TYR A 90 -14.51 5.51 16.69
N GLY A 91 -13.63 5.86 17.63
CA GLY A 91 -13.83 5.63 19.06
C GLY A 91 -13.67 4.17 19.48
N LYS A 92 -14.65 3.32 19.11
CA LYS A 92 -14.67 1.89 19.45
C LYS A 92 -14.00 1.04 18.37
N ILE A 93 -13.45 -0.08 18.79
CA ILE A 93 -12.92 -1.11 17.88
C ILE A 93 -14.11 -1.82 17.26
N ASP A 94 -14.18 -1.79 15.94
CA ASP A 94 -15.18 -2.48 15.15
C ASP A 94 -14.48 -3.03 13.88
N PRO A 95 -14.61 -4.33 13.57
CA PRO A 95 -13.94 -4.95 12.43
C PRO A 95 -14.23 -4.26 11.10
N SER A 96 -15.50 -3.92 10.85
CA SER A 96 -15.94 -3.30 9.60
C SER A 96 -15.31 -1.92 9.42
N ASN A 97 -15.34 -1.09 10.48
CA ASN A 97 -14.69 0.21 10.49
C ASN A 97 -13.17 0.10 10.32
N ILE A 98 -12.52 -0.94 10.85
CA ILE A 98 -11.08 -1.14 10.67
C ILE A 98 -10.75 -1.50 9.22
N VAL A 99 -11.53 -2.39 8.60
CA VAL A 99 -11.35 -2.73 7.18
C VAL A 99 -11.56 -1.49 6.32
N GLU A 100 -12.65 -0.75 6.53
CA GLU A 100 -12.90 0.51 5.83
C GLU A 100 -11.75 1.50 6.01
N TYR A 101 -11.27 1.67 7.25
CA TYR A 101 -10.17 2.56 7.57
C TYR A 101 -8.86 2.19 6.86
N LEU A 102 -8.56 0.89 6.74
CA LEU A 102 -7.31 0.41 6.13
C LEU A 102 -7.39 0.27 4.61
N VAL A 103 -8.59 0.08 4.05
CA VAL A 103 -8.78 -0.08 2.61
C VAL A 103 -9.09 1.25 1.94
N LEU A 104 -10.05 2.02 2.48
CA LEU A 104 -10.71 3.13 1.78
C LEU A 104 -10.40 4.53 2.32
N ASN A 105 -9.77 4.66 3.48
CA ASN A 105 -9.56 5.98 4.08
C ASN A 105 -8.64 6.89 3.23
N ALA A 106 -9.11 8.06 2.84
CA ALA A 106 -8.37 8.99 1.97
C ALA A 106 -7.25 9.81 2.67
N TYR A 107 -7.08 9.67 3.98
CA TYR A 107 -6.17 10.52 4.78
C TYR A 107 -5.12 9.71 5.54
N PHE A 108 -5.36 8.44 5.81
CA PHE A 108 -4.44 7.62 6.59
C PHE A 108 -3.27 7.15 5.72
N PRO A 109 -2.01 7.50 6.02
CA PRO A 109 -0.88 7.26 5.11
C PRO A 109 -0.49 5.79 4.87
N ARG A 110 -1.21 4.84 5.48
CA ARG A 110 -1.06 3.41 5.24
C ARG A 110 -2.32 2.74 4.71
N SER A 111 -3.42 3.47 4.54
CA SER A 111 -4.56 2.91 3.85
C SER A 111 -4.18 2.61 2.40
N ILE A 112 -4.80 1.59 1.84
CA ILE A 112 -4.52 1.15 0.46
C ILE A 112 -4.90 2.26 -0.53
N PHE A 113 -6.09 2.84 -0.37
CA PHE A 113 -6.56 3.92 -1.22
C PHE A 113 -5.65 5.16 -1.19
N TYR A 114 -5.20 5.60 -0.01
CA TYR A 114 -4.26 6.71 0.12
C TYR A 114 -2.96 6.41 -0.63
N CYS A 115 -2.37 5.24 -0.38
CA CYS A 115 -1.12 4.85 -0.97
C CYS A 115 -1.21 4.79 -2.51
N LEU A 116 -2.27 4.21 -3.07
CA LEU A 116 -2.43 4.13 -4.52
C LEU A 116 -2.70 5.49 -5.16
N THR A 117 -3.38 6.39 -4.45
CA THR A 117 -3.58 7.78 -4.89
C THR A 117 -2.24 8.53 -4.95
N GLU A 118 -1.40 8.41 -3.92
CA GLU A 118 -0.08 9.04 -3.91
C GLU A 118 0.89 8.40 -4.91
N ALA A 119 0.80 7.09 -5.12
CA ALA A 119 1.57 6.38 -6.14
C ALA A 119 1.18 6.84 -7.56
N GLU A 120 -0.11 7.06 -7.86
CA GLU A 120 -0.56 7.62 -9.14
C GLU A 120 0.03 9.01 -9.37
N LYS A 121 0.00 9.90 -8.35
CA LYS A 121 0.65 11.21 -8.43
C LYS A 121 2.14 11.10 -8.73
N CYS A 122 2.84 10.19 -8.05
CA CYS A 122 4.27 9.96 -8.33
C CYS A 122 4.52 9.54 -9.78
N LEU A 123 3.65 8.70 -10.36
CA LEU A 123 3.78 8.29 -11.75
C LEU A 123 3.60 9.45 -12.73
N HIS A 124 2.64 10.34 -12.48
CA HIS A 124 2.47 11.55 -13.30
C HIS A 124 3.66 12.51 -13.22
N GLU A 125 4.27 12.65 -12.03
CA GLU A 125 5.50 13.43 -11.87
C GLU A 125 6.73 12.78 -12.52
N ILE A 126 6.74 11.45 -12.67
CA ILE A 126 7.81 10.75 -13.38
C ILE A 126 7.68 10.92 -14.89
N SER A 127 6.47 10.86 -15.42
CA SER A 127 6.19 10.91 -16.86
C SER A 127 5.96 12.31 -17.42
N ASP A 128 5.90 13.34 -16.56
CA ASP A 128 5.45 14.69 -16.89
C ASP A 128 4.04 14.74 -17.52
N ALA A 129 3.19 13.75 -17.22
CA ALA A 129 1.83 13.67 -17.72
C ALA A 129 0.93 14.74 -17.08
N LYS A 130 0.31 15.58 -17.91
CA LYS A 130 -0.55 16.67 -17.42
C LYS A 130 -1.99 16.25 -17.11
N ARG A 131 -2.50 15.20 -17.78
CA ARG A 131 -3.88 14.71 -17.59
C ARG A 131 -4.05 13.31 -18.16
N GLY A 132 -4.87 12.49 -17.50
CA GLY A 132 -5.13 11.12 -17.93
C GLY A 132 -3.89 10.23 -17.79
N TYR A 133 -3.86 9.10 -18.49
CA TYR A 133 -2.71 8.20 -18.49
C TYR A 133 -1.86 8.41 -19.75
N SER A 134 -0.54 8.31 -19.60
CA SER A 134 0.44 8.37 -20.69
C SER A 134 1.15 7.04 -20.93
N ASN A 135 1.02 6.09 -20.00
CA ASN A 135 1.64 4.77 -20.08
C ASN A 135 0.76 3.69 -19.43
N PRO A 136 1.06 2.40 -19.64
CA PRO A 136 0.27 1.30 -19.08
C PRO A 136 0.22 1.28 -17.54
N ALA A 137 1.30 1.69 -16.86
CA ALA A 137 1.34 1.71 -15.39
C ALA A 137 0.36 2.75 -14.81
N GLU A 138 0.33 3.95 -15.38
CA GLU A 138 -0.64 5.00 -15.03
C GLU A 138 -2.08 4.55 -15.28
N LYS A 139 -2.34 3.89 -16.41
CA LYS A 139 -3.67 3.35 -16.69
C LYS A 139 -4.09 2.32 -15.65
N ALA A 140 -3.19 1.39 -15.30
CA ALA A 140 -3.48 0.32 -14.36
C ALA A 140 -3.75 0.87 -12.94
N ILE A 141 -2.91 1.80 -12.46
CA ILE A 141 -3.09 2.38 -11.12
C ILE A 141 -4.32 3.28 -11.05
N GLY A 142 -4.56 4.13 -12.06
CA GLY A 142 -5.73 5.00 -12.08
C GLY A 142 -7.03 4.20 -12.14
N THR A 143 -7.03 3.06 -12.84
CA THR A 143 -8.19 2.14 -12.85
C THR A 143 -8.42 1.51 -11.48
N LEU A 144 -7.37 1.05 -10.78
CA LEU A 144 -7.51 0.45 -9.44
C LEU A 144 -7.91 1.49 -8.39
N ARG A 145 -7.26 2.65 -8.39
CA ARG A 145 -7.58 3.76 -7.51
C ARG A 145 -9.03 4.21 -7.70
N SER A 146 -9.51 4.35 -8.94
CA SER A 146 -10.90 4.73 -9.20
C SER A 146 -11.89 3.68 -8.69
N VAL A 147 -11.59 2.39 -8.83
CA VAL A 147 -12.42 1.33 -8.25
C VAL A 147 -12.52 1.47 -6.72
N LEU A 148 -11.42 1.80 -6.05
CA LEU A 148 -11.41 2.03 -4.61
C LEU A 148 -12.13 3.32 -4.19
N GLU A 149 -12.03 4.38 -5.00
CA GLU A 149 -12.69 5.67 -4.73
C GLU A 149 -14.22 5.54 -4.66
N TYR A 150 -14.80 4.66 -5.48
CA TYR A 150 -16.24 4.42 -5.54
C TYR A 150 -16.66 3.12 -4.83
N ALA A 151 -15.76 2.48 -4.07
CA ALA A 151 -16.07 1.26 -3.35
C ALA A 151 -16.89 1.54 -2.09
N ASP A 152 -17.91 0.73 -1.85
CA ASP A 152 -18.63 0.68 -0.58
C ASP A 152 -18.14 -0.52 0.25
N ILE A 153 -17.87 -0.30 1.53
CA ILE A 153 -17.37 -1.34 2.43
C ILE A 153 -18.34 -2.53 2.56
N ASN A 154 -19.65 -2.29 2.50
CA ASN A 154 -20.65 -3.35 2.58
C ASN A 154 -20.56 -4.27 1.36
N ASP A 155 -20.26 -3.72 0.18
CA ASP A 155 -20.10 -4.53 -1.04
C ASP A 155 -18.81 -5.34 -1.02
N VAL A 156 -17.74 -4.81 -0.40
CA VAL A 156 -16.51 -5.57 -0.12
C VAL A 156 -16.83 -6.79 0.76
N PHE A 157 -17.61 -6.62 1.83
CA PHE A 157 -17.98 -7.74 2.69
C PHE A 157 -18.92 -8.73 2.02
N LYS A 158 -19.88 -8.27 1.20
CA LYS A 158 -20.75 -9.16 0.41
C LYS A 158 -19.98 -9.98 -0.61
N TYR A 159 -18.95 -9.40 -1.22
CA TYR A 159 -18.08 -10.08 -2.17
C TYR A 159 -17.18 -11.14 -1.50
N GLY A 160 -16.79 -10.90 -0.25
CA GLY A 160 -15.82 -11.68 0.48
C GLY A 160 -14.53 -10.89 0.65
N LEU A 161 -14.11 -10.66 1.91
CA LEU A 161 -12.96 -9.80 2.20
C LEU A 161 -11.66 -10.41 1.67
N HIS A 162 -11.45 -11.71 1.83
CA HIS A 162 -10.23 -12.36 1.34
C HIS A 162 -10.14 -12.31 -0.18
N GLU A 163 -11.23 -12.64 -0.86
CA GLU A 163 -11.34 -12.63 -2.31
C GLU A 163 -11.09 -11.22 -2.84
N TYR A 164 -11.65 -10.20 -2.17
CA TYR A 164 -11.40 -8.80 -2.50
C TYR A 164 -9.91 -8.43 -2.35
N LEU A 165 -9.30 -8.81 -1.21
CA LEU A 165 -7.90 -8.49 -0.92
C LEU A 165 -6.94 -9.22 -1.85
N ASP A 166 -7.20 -10.48 -2.21
CA ASP A 166 -6.41 -11.24 -3.16
C ASP A 166 -6.46 -10.62 -4.56
N GLN A 167 -7.65 -10.23 -5.05
CA GLN A 167 -7.75 -9.49 -6.30
C GLN A 167 -7.00 -8.17 -6.26
N LEU A 168 -7.11 -7.44 -5.16
CA LEU A 168 -6.41 -6.19 -4.96
C LEU A 168 -4.89 -6.38 -4.97
N GLN A 169 -4.38 -7.43 -4.31
CA GLN A 169 -2.96 -7.80 -4.32
C GLN A 169 -2.47 -8.12 -5.74
N ARG A 170 -3.23 -8.90 -6.52
CA ARG A 170 -2.90 -9.20 -7.92
C ARG A 170 -2.81 -7.93 -8.76
N ARG A 171 -3.78 -7.03 -8.64
CA ARG A 171 -3.77 -5.76 -9.38
C ARG A 171 -2.60 -4.85 -8.99
N ILE A 172 -2.19 -4.83 -7.71
CA ILE A 172 -0.99 -4.12 -7.25
C ILE A 172 0.28 -4.72 -7.88
N ASN A 173 0.35 -6.05 -7.98
CA ASN A 173 1.46 -6.72 -8.66
C ASN A 173 1.49 -6.40 -10.16
N ASP A 174 0.33 -6.39 -10.84
CA ASP A 174 0.23 -6.02 -12.25
C ASP A 174 0.73 -4.59 -12.51
N ILE A 175 0.37 -3.65 -11.63
CA ILE A 175 0.89 -2.27 -11.67
C ILE A 175 2.41 -2.28 -11.49
N SER A 176 2.94 -3.03 -10.52
CA SER A 176 4.38 -3.13 -10.27
C SER A 176 5.13 -3.68 -11.49
N THR A 177 4.59 -4.71 -12.15
CA THR A 177 5.13 -5.25 -13.41
C THR A 177 5.07 -4.22 -14.52
N ALA A 178 3.97 -3.47 -14.66
CA ALA A 178 3.85 -2.42 -15.67
C ALA A 178 4.87 -1.28 -15.46
N VAL A 179 5.13 -0.89 -14.21
CA VAL A 179 6.19 0.08 -13.86
C VAL A 179 7.56 -0.47 -14.24
N TYR A 180 7.85 -1.73 -13.91
CA TYR A 180 9.09 -2.39 -14.28
C TYR A 180 9.32 -2.40 -15.79
N GLU A 181 8.33 -2.86 -16.55
CA GLU A 181 8.37 -2.95 -18.01
C GLU A 181 8.54 -1.57 -18.68
N GLN A 182 7.93 -0.53 -18.11
CA GLN A 182 7.99 0.83 -18.63
C GLN A 182 9.34 1.51 -18.37
N TYR A 183 9.89 1.39 -17.16
CA TYR A 183 11.00 2.24 -16.70
C TYR A 183 12.30 1.50 -16.41
N PHE A 184 12.26 0.20 -16.11
CA PHE A 184 13.42 -0.56 -15.61
C PHE A 184 13.85 -1.70 -16.54
N LYS A 185 12.99 -2.13 -17.47
CA LYS A 185 13.34 -3.14 -18.46
C LYS A 185 14.44 -2.62 -19.38
N ILE A 186 15.62 -3.24 -19.26
CA ILE A 186 16.73 -2.98 -20.16
C ILE A 186 16.33 -3.47 -21.55
N ARG A 187 16.13 -2.53 -22.49
CA ARG A 187 15.94 -2.89 -23.90
C ARG A 187 17.30 -3.25 -24.51
N PRO A 188 17.42 -4.34 -25.28
CA PRO A 188 18.67 -4.76 -25.90
C PRO A 188 19.01 -3.87 -27.11
N ASN A 189 19.22 -2.57 -26.89
CA ASN A 189 19.67 -1.64 -27.93
C ASN A 189 21.18 -1.36 -27.88
N PHE A 190 21.93 -2.01 -26.96
CA PHE A 190 23.38 -1.84 -26.84
C PHE A 190 24.20 -2.97 -27.51
N ALA A 191 23.57 -4.00 -28.07
CA ALA A 191 24.28 -5.15 -28.67
C ALA A 191 24.38 -5.12 -30.20
N ALA A 192 23.69 -4.20 -30.89
CA ALA A 192 23.58 -4.23 -32.37
C ALA A 192 24.48 -3.23 -33.11
N GLN A 193 25.40 -2.51 -32.44
CA GLN A 193 26.27 -1.53 -33.10
C GLN A 193 27.76 -1.93 -33.16
N ALA A 194 28.11 -3.18 -32.84
CA ALA A 194 29.52 -3.64 -32.81
C ALA A 194 29.88 -4.67 -33.90
N GLN A 195 29.05 -4.87 -34.94
CA GLN A 195 29.33 -5.83 -36.02
C GLN A 195 29.38 -5.22 -37.43
N ASP A 196 29.25 -3.90 -37.58
CA ASP A 196 29.47 -3.21 -38.85
C ASP A 196 30.58 -2.14 -38.69
N GLN A 197 31.83 -2.57 -38.53
CA GLN A 197 33.05 -1.81 -38.87
C GLN A 197 34.14 -2.76 -39.35
#